data_AF-A0A928D5I3-F1
#
_entry.id   AF-A0A928D5I3-F1
#
_cell.length_a   1.000
_cell.length_b   1.000
_cell.length_c   1.000
_cell.angle_alpha   90.00
_cell.angle_beta   90.00
_cell.angle_gamma   90.00
#
_symmetry.space_group_name_H-M   'P 1'
#
loop_
_entity.id
_entity.type
_entity.pdbx_description
1 polymer ?
#
loop_
_entity_poly.entity_id
_entity_poly.type
_entity_poly.pdbx_seq_one_letter_code
_entity_poly.pdbx_strand_id
1 'polypeptide(L)' 'MAYSIDSLEVADNPIVLFRGIVGSRAYGTQNANSDTDVLGIFVVPSAEYAH' A
#
# COMPACT_ATOMS: atom_id res chain seq x y z
N MET A 1 -10.59 -0.50 -12.59
CA MET A 1 -9.57 -1.42 -12.06
C MET A 1 -9.35 -1.08 -10.60
N ALA A 2 -9.55 -2.02 -9.68
CA ALA A 2 -9.23 -1.82 -8.27
C ALA A 2 -7.86 -2.44 -8.01
N TYR A 3 -6.89 -1.65 -7.57
CA TYR A 3 -5.56 -2.13 -7.24
C TYR A 3 -5.54 -2.58 -5.78
N SER A 4 -5.14 -3.83 -5.51
CA SER A 4 -4.84 -4.29 -4.16
C SER A 4 -3.36 -4.05 -3.84
N ILE A 5 -3.02 -3.81 -2.58
CA ILE A 5 -1.62 -3.56 -2.21
C ILE A 5 -0.73 -4.77 -2.54
N ASP A 6 -1.24 -5.98 -2.30
CA ASP A 6 -0.55 -7.23 -2.64
C ASP A 6 -0.27 -7.36 -4.14
N SER A 7 -1.20 -6.87 -4.99
CA SER A 7 -1.01 -6.86 -6.45
C SER A 7 -0.06 -5.77 -6.94
N LEU A 8 0.27 -4.78 -6.11
CA LEU A 8 1.19 -3.70 -6.46
C LEU A 8 2.63 -4.00 -6.01
N GLU A 9 2.83 -4.93 -5.07
CA GLU A 9 4.12 -5.35 -4.51
C GLU A 9 4.83 -6.45 -5.33
N VAL A 10 4.57 -6.55 -6.64
CA VAL A 10 5.18 -7.57 -7.52
C VAL A 10 6.67 -7.29 -7.70
N ALA A 11 7.52 -8.24 -7.31
CA ALA A 11 8.99 -8.09 -7.30
C ALA A 11 9.61 -7.76 -8.68
N ASP A 12 9.00 -8.26 -9.78
CA ASP A 12 9.52 -8.10 -11.14
C ASP A 12 9.13 -6.76 -11.78
N ASN A 13 8.20 -6.01 -11.18
CA ASN A 13 7.81 -4.66 -11.60
C ASN A 13 7.24 -3.90 -10.40
N PRO A 14 8.08 -3.42 -9.47
CA PRO A 14 7.60 -2.78 -8.25
C PRO A 14 6.98 -1.43 -8.58
N ILE A 15 5.64 -1.40 -8.57
CA ILE A 15 4.86 -0.17 -8.79
C ILE A 15 4.77 0.66 -7.50
N VAL A 16 5.00 0.03 -6.35
CA VAL A 16 5.04 0.67 -5.03
C VAL A 16 6.38 1.37 -4.83
N LEU A 17 6.34 2.69 -4.68
CA LEU A 17 7.50 3.53 -4.37
C LEU A 17 7.78 3.59 -2.86
N PHE A 18 6.72 3.62 -2.05
CA PHE A 18 6.82 3.69 -0.60
C PHE A 18 5.71 2.90 0.07
N ARG A 19 6.04 2.31 1.22
CA ARG A 19 5.10 1.62 2.10
C ARG A 19 5.43 1.96 3.55
N GLY A 20 4.41 2.25 4.34
CA GLY A 20 4.54 2.48 5.77
C GLY A 20 3.42 1.82 6.54
N ILE A 21 3.75 1.37 7.77
CA ILE A 21 2.73 1.06 8.76
C ILE A 21 2.16 2.38 9.27
N VAL A 22 0.84 2.47 9.33
CA VAL A 22 0.12 3.63 9.87
C VAL A 22 -0.83 3.18 10.98
N GLY A 23 -1.62 4.13 11.51
CA GLY A 23 -2.62 3.81 12.53
C GLY A 23 -2.03 3.43 13.88
N SER A 24 -2.80 2.70 14.68
CA SER A 24 -2.49 2.44 16.10
C SER A 24 -1.13 1.79 16.31
N ARG A 25 -0.67 0.97 15.36
CA ARG A 25 0.65 0.32 15.40
C ARG A 25 1.80 1.28 15.14
N ALA A 26 1.60 2.30 14.30
CA ALA A 26 2.59 3.34 14.07
C ALA A 26 2.79 4.27 15.27
N TYR A 27 1.73 4.47 16.06
CA TYR A 27 1.74 5.35 17.24
C TYR A 27 1.90 4.60 18.57
N GLY A 28 2.00 3.27 18.55
CA GLY A 28 2.14 2.45 19.76
C GLY A 28 0.90 2.42 20.65
N THR A 29 -0.27 2.80 20.13
CA THR A 29 -1.56 2.84 20.85
C THR A 29 -2.41 1.58 20.63
N GLN A 30 -1.86 0.58 19.95
CA GLN A 30 -2.52 -0.69 19.63
C GLN A 30 -2.91 -1.50 20.87
N ASN A 31 -3.98 -2.29 20.74
CA ASN A 31 -4.38 -3.31 21.72
C ASN A 31 -4.45 -4.70 21.05
N ALA A 32 -4.86 -5.72 21.81
CA ALA A 32 -4.89 -7.11 21.33
C ALA A 32 -5.81 -7.33 20.10
N ASN A 33 -6.80 -6.44 19.90
CA ASN A 33 -7.76 -6.53 18.80
C ASN A 33 -7.42 -5.59 17.64
N SER A 34 -6.31 -4.84 17.72
CA SER A 34 -5.90 -3.94 16.64
C SER A 34 -5.44 -4.72 15.42
N ASP A 35 -5.84 -4.24 14.25
CA ASP A 35 -5.34 -4.64 12.93
C ASP A 35 -4.15 -3.78 12.49
N THR A 36 -3.62 -4.09 11.30
CA THR A 36 -2.46 -3.40 10.73
C THR A 36 -2.91 -2.55 9.57
N ASP A 37 -2.87 -1.24 9.75
CA ASP A 37 -3.05 -0.31 8.66
C ASP A 37 -1.75 -0.12 7.87
N VAL A 38 -1.86 -0.12 6.55
CA VAL A 38 -0.74 0.11 5.63
C VAL A 38 -1.09 1.25 4.69
N LEU A 39 -0.18 2.20 4.53
CA LEU A 39 -0.24 3.26 3.52
C LEU A 39 0.85 3.04 2.48
N GLY A 40 0.47 3.09 1.20
CA GLY A 40 1.39 2.96 0.07
C GLY A 40 1.34 4.16 -0.87
N ILE A 41 2.47 4.48 -1.49
CA ILE A 41 2.56 5.36 -2.66
C ILE A 41 2.93 4.49 -3.86
N PHE A 42 2.17 4.58 -4.94
CA PHE A 42 2.39 3.77 -6.14
C PHE A 42 2.20 4.61 -7.41
N VAL A 43 2.83 4.18 -8.51
CA VAL A 43 2.77 4.87 -9.81
C VAL A 43 2.07 4.01 -10.84
N VAL A 44 0.82 4.31 -11.18
CA VAL A 44 0.18 3.62 -12.30
C VAL A 44 0.83 4.07 -13.61
N PRO A 45 1.20 3.16 -14.54
CA PRO A 45 1.61 3.55 -15.90
C PRO A 45 0.51 4.32 -16.63
N SER A 46 0.87 5.38 -17.36
CA SER A 46 -0.11 6.23 -18.07
C SER A 46 -0.95 5.46 -19.09
N ALA A 47 -0.40 4.41 -19.70
CA ALA A 47 -1.12 3.54 -20.62
C ALA A 47 -2.36 2.86 -20.00
N GLU A 48 -2.46 2.79 -18.67
CA GLU A 48 -3.57 2.15 -17.96
C GLU A 48 -4.68 3.12 -17.55
N TYR A 49 -4.50 4.45 -17.66
CA TYR A 49 -5.51 5.45 -17.27
C TYR A 49 -5.67 6.66 -18.18
N ALA A 50 -4.74 6.92 -19.10
CA ALA A 50 -4.86 7.97 -20.10
C ALA A 50 -5.59 7.41 -21.32
N HIS A 51 -6.84 7.82 -21.51
CA HIS A 51 -7.65 7.57 -22.71
C HIS A 51 -7.79 8.86 -23.53
#